data_AF-A0A9C9XQ90-F1
#
_entry.id   AF-A0A9C9XQ90-F1
#
_cell.length_a   1.000
_cell.length_b   1.000
_cell.length_c   1.000
_cell.angle_alpha   90.00
_cell.angle_beta   90.00
_cell.angle_gamma   90.00
#
_symmetry.space_group_name_H-M   'P 1'
#
loop_
_entity.id
_entity.type
_entity.pdbx_description
1 polymer ?
#
loop_
_entity_poly.entity_id
_entity_poly.type
_entity_poly.pdbx_seq_one_letter_code
_entity_poly.pdbx_strand_id
1 'polypeptide(L)'
;SFSFDELARSHGMGRRTMERHFKEATGLTPLAYLQRLRVEKAKQLLETGTASFDEISYQVGYQDNSFFRKLFVKYTSLLPGEYRARFSCRGRQQV
;
A
#
# COMPACT_ATOMS: atom_id res chain seq x y z
N SER A 1 -4.78 -14.88 8.72
CA SER A 1 -4.36 -13.48 8.71
C SER A 1 -2.86 -13.48 8.90
N PHE A 2 -2.04 -12.93 8.01
CA PHE A 2 -0.58 -12.99 8.15
C PHE A 2 -0.13 -12.03 9.27
N SER A 3 0.11 -12.55 10.48
CA SER A 3 0.54 -11.77 11.63
C SER A 3 2.03 -11.97 11.94
N PHE A 4 2.72 -10.87 12.28
CA PHE A 4 4.11 -10.94 12.75
C PHE A 4 4.27 -11.76 14.03
N ASP A 5 3.22 -11.85 14.85
CA ASP A 5 3.21 -12.73 16.03
C ASP A 5 3.26 -14.22 15.64
N GLU A 6 2.57 -14.62 14.57
CA GLU A 6 2.60 -16.00 14.09
C GLU A 6 3.94 -16.34 13.44
N LEU A 7 4.48 -15.43 12.63
CA LEU A 7 5.80 -15.56 12.01
C LEU A 7 6.90 -15.64 13.07
N ALA A 8 6.83 -14.80 14.11
CA ALA A 8 7.80 -14.83 15.20
C ALA A 8 7.77 -16.19 15.92
N ARG A 9 6.57 -16.70 16.23
CA ARG A 9 6.38 -18.03 16.85
C ARG A 9 6.92 -19.16 15.99
N SER A 10 6.68 -19.16 14.67
CA SER A 10 7.17 -20.23 13.78
C SER A 10 8.69 -20.29 13.69
N HIS A 11 9.37 -19.17 13.94
CA HIS A 11 10.83 -19.07 13.98
C HIS A 11 11.42 -19.09 15.39
N GLY A 12 10.62 -19.41 16.42
CA GLY A 12 11.10 -19.52 17.80
C GLY A 12 11.60 -18.20 18.40
N MET A 13 11.15 -17.05 17.89
CA MET A 13 11.59 -15.73 18.33
C MET A 13 10.44 -14.85 18.83
N GLY A 14 10.79 -13.83 19.63
CA GLY A 14 9.82 -12.82 20.06
C GLY A 14 9.47 -11.86 18.92
N ARG A 15 8.27 -11.28 18.97
CA ARG A 15 7.79 -10.30 17.97
C ARG A 15 8.78 -9.16 17.71
N ARG A 16 9.33 -8.54 18.76
CA ARG A 16 10.34 -7.47 18.63
C ARG A 16 11.58 -7.93 17.85
N THR A 17 12.03 -9.16 18.08
CA THR A 17 13.19 -9.72 17.36
C THR A 17 12.87 -9.90 15.89
N MET A 18 11.67 -10.42 15.56
CA MET A 18 11.21 -10.56 14.19
C MET A 18 11.07 -9.20 13.48
N GLU A 19 10.43 -8.21 14.13
CA GLU A 19 10.28 -6.86 13.57
C GLU A 19 11.64 -6.18 13.34
N ARG A 20 12.63 -6.43 14.21
CA ARG A 20 14.00 -5.94 14.05
C ARG A 20 14.67 -6.58 12.85
N HIS A 21 14.66 -7.91 12.72
CA HIS A 21 15.22 -8.60 11.57
C HIS A 21 14.55 -8.18 10.25
N PHE A 22 13.23 -8.00 10.28
CA PHE A 22 12.50 -7.48 9.13
C PHE A 22 12.98 -6.07 8.74
N LYS A 23 13.18 -5.18 9.71
CA LYS A 23 13.71 -3.84 9.46
C LYS A 23 15.15 -3.85 8.98
N GLU A 24 16.00 -4.72 9.54
CA GLU A 24 17.38 -4.92 9.08
C GLU A 24 17.43 -5.40 7.63
N ALA A 25 16.52 -6.29 7.24
CA ALA A 25 16.45 -6.84 5.88
C ALA A 25 15.82 -5.89 4.85
N THR A 26 14.79 -5.13 5.24
CA THR A 26 13.98 -4.31 4.29
C THR A 26 14.26 -2.81 4.41
N GLY A 27 14.96 -2.37 5.44
CA GLY A 27 15.12 -0.96 5.82
C GLY A 27 13.85 -0.32 6.40
N LEU A 28 12.72 -1.03 6.46
CA LEU A 28 11.41 -0.49 6.82
C LEU A 28 10.81 -1.24 8.00
N THR A 29 10.04 -0.52 8.82
CA THR A 29 9.19 -1.22 9.80
C THR A 29 8.11 -2.02 9.06
N PRO A 30 7.61 -3.12 9.63
CA PRO A 30 6.51 -3.88 9.04
C PRO A 30 5.31 -3.04 8.63
N LEU A 31 4.91 -2.09 9.49
CA LEU A 31 3.80 -1.19 9.22
C LEU A 31 4.09 -0.28 8.01
N ALA A 32 5.29 0.31 7.94
CA ALA A 32 5.67 1.17 6.82
C ALA A 32 5.76 0.38 5.50
N TYR A 33 6.24 -0.86 5.56
CA TYR A 33 6.28 -1.75 4.40
C TYR A 33 4.87 -2.10 3.92
N LEU A 34 3.97 -2.47 4.83
CA LEU A 34 2.58 -2.76 4.49
C LEU A 34 1.86 -1.53 3.91
N GLN A 35 2.06 -0.35 4.50
CA GLN A 35 1.55 0.92 3.98
C GLN A 35 2.02 1.16 2.54
N ARG A 36 3.31 0.96 2.27
CA ARG A 36 3.89 1.09 0.92
C ARG A 36 3.27 0.10 -0.05
N LEU A 37 3.16 -1.18 0.31
CA LEU A 37 2.53 -2.20 -0.53
C LEU A 37 1.08 -1.87 -0.88
N ARG A 38 0.30 -1.37 0.09
CA ARG A 38 -1.09 -0.97 -0.13
C ARG A 38 -1.20 0.23 -1.07
N VAL A 39 -0.29 1.21 -0.95
CA VAL A 39 -0.22 2.32 -1.90
C VAL A 39 0.15 1.83 -3.30
N GLU A 40 1.13 0.94 -3.44
CA GLU A 40 1.49 0.35 -4.74
C GLU A 40 0.31 -0.41 -5.37
N LYS A 41 -0.45 -1.15 -4.57
CA LYS A 41 -1.66 -1.82 -5.07
C LYS A 41 -2.74 -0.82 -5.50
N ALA A 42 -2.94 0.27 -4.74
CA ALA A 42 -3.87 1.33 -5.11
C ALA A 42 -3.46 2.03 -6.42
N LYS A 43 -2.17 2.28 -6.63
CA LYS A 43 -1.64 2.83 -7.89
C LYS A 43 -2.00 1.94 -9.07
N GLN A 44 -1.75 0.63 -8.97
CA GLN A 44 -2.14 -0.33 -10.02
C GLN A 44 -3.63 -0.29 -10.32
N LEU A 45 -4.49 -0.28 -9.28
CA LEU A 45 -5.94 -0.22 -9.44
C LEU A 45 -6.41 1.10 -10.09
N LEU A 46 -5.75 2.21 -9.77
CA LEU A 46 -6.01 3.51 -10.40
C LEU A 46 -5.58 3.55 -11.87
N GLU A 47 -4.51 2.85 -12.23
CA GLU A 47 -3.93 2.81 -13.58
C GLU A 47 -4.74 1.93 -14.54
N THR A 48 -5.25 0.80 -14.06
CA THR A 48 -5.93 -0.21 -14.89
C THR A 48 -7.46 -0.21 -14.75
N GLY A 49 -7.99 0.36 -13.68
CA GLY A 49 -9.40 0.24 -13.30
C GLY A 49 -10.22 1.52 -13.40
N THR A 50 -11.53 1.39 -13.12
CA THR A 50 -12.49 2.50 -13.05
C THR A 50 -13.01 2.76 -11.64
N ALA A 51 -12.78 1.83 -10.70
CA ALA A 51 -13.26 1.91 -9.33
C ALA A 51 -12.90 3.25 -8.69
N SER A 52 -13.81 3.85 -7.94
CA SER A 52 -13.56 5.06 -7.16
C SER A 52 -12.42 4.85 -6.16
N PHE A 53 -11.80 5.95 -5.73
CA PHE A 53 -10.74 5.86 -4.71
C PHE A 53 -11.25 5.29 -3.38
N ASP A 54 -12.53 5.51 -3.06
CA ASP A 54 -13.16 4.96 -1.86
C ASP A 54 -13.26 3.44 -1.94
N GLU A 55 -13.75 2.89 -3.06
CA GLU A 55 -13.76 1.44 -3.30
C GLU A 55 -12.33 0.85 -3.25
N ILE A 56 -11.36 1.53 -3.83
CA ILE A 56 -9.95 1.10 -3.79
C ILE A 56 -9.42 1.09 -2.35
N SER A 57 -9.77 2.10 -1.54
CA SER A 57 -9.38 2.18 -0.12
C SER A 57 -9.85 0.96 0.67
N TYR A 58 -11.12 0.56 0.47
CA TYR A 58 -11.65 -0.66 1.06
C TYR A 58 -10.94 -1.92 0.54
N GLN A 59 -10.69 -2.03 -0.78
CA GLN A 59 -10.00 -3.17 -1.38
C GLN A 59 -8.56 -3.35 -0.86
N VAL A 60 -7.85 -2.26 -0.57
CA VAL A 60 -6.50 -2.33 0.00
C VAL A 60 -6.49 -2.45 1.53
N GLY A 61 -7.67 -2.59 2.17
CA GLY A 61 -7.81 -2.89 3.58
C GLY A 61 -7.77 -1.67 4.50
N TYR A 62 -8.24 -0.51 4.04
CA TYR A 62 -8.50 0.67 4.87
C TYR A 62 -10.00 0.95 4.96
N GLN A 63 -10.50 1.08 6.18
CA GLN A 63 -11.88 1.53 6.43
C GLN A 63 -11.98 3.07 6.50
N ASP A 64 -10.89 3.73 6.90
CA ASP A 64 -10.78 5.18 6.91
C ASP A 64 -10.16 5.68 5.59
N ASN A 65 -11.04 6.08 4.68
CA ASN A 65 -10.66 6.63 3.36
C ASN A 65 -9.87 7.94 3.49
N SER A 66 -10.13 8.74 4.52
CA SER A 66 -9.43 10.02 4.73
C SER A 66 -7.98 9.79 5.14
N PHE A 67 -7.74 8.82 6.03
CA PHE A 67 -6.39 8.40 6.39
C PHE A 67 -5.66 7.84 5.17
N PHE A 68 -6.29 6.93 4.42
CA PHE A 68 -5.63 6.33 3.26
C PHE A 68 -5.34 7.35 2.17
N ARG A 69 -6.23 8.32 1.93
CA ARG A 69 -5.96 9.43 0.99
C ARG A 69 -4.73 10.23 1.39
N LYS A 70 -4.60 10.61 2.66
CA LYS A 70 -3.40 11.31 3.17
C LYS A 70 -2.13 10.48 2.97
N LEU A 71 -2.23 9.18 3.24
CA LEU A 71 -1.12 8.24 3.04
C LEU A 71 -0.74 8.14 1.56
N PHE A 72 -1.72 7.99 0.67
CA PHE A 72 -1.49 7.92 -0.77
C PHE A 72 -0.76 9.17 -1.27
N VAL A 73 -1.27 10.36 -0.95
CA VAL A 73 -0.63 11.65 -1.32
C VAL A 73 0.78 11.75 -0.74
N LYS A 74 1.00 11.29 0.50
CA LYS A 74 2.35 11.29 1.10
C LYS A 74 3.35 10.46 0.30
N TYR A 75 2.92 9.33 -0.27
CA TYR A 75 3.80 8.43 -1.02
C TYR A 75 3.93 8.78 -2.51
N THR A 76 2.91 9.40 -3.12
CA THR A 76 2.87 9.68 -4.56
C THR A 76 3.04 11.15 -4.91
N SER A 77 2.93 12.04 -3.92
CA SER A 77 2.88 13.50 -4.07
C SER A 77 1.73 13.99 -4.97
N LEU A 78 0.73 13.15 -5.25
CA LEU A 78 -0.39 13.45 -6.14
C LEU A 78 -1.71 13.08 -5.48
N LEU A 79 -2.75 13.86 -5.74
CA LEU A 79 -4.11 13.48 -5.40
C LEU A 79 -4.51 12.25 -6.24
N PRO A 80 -5.39 11.35 -5.74
CA PRO A 80 -5.78 10.16 -6.48
C PRO A 80 -6.34 10.42 -7.89
N GLY A 81 -7.11 11.51 -8.06
CA GLY A 81 -7.64 11.92 -9.35
C GLY A 81 -6.55 12.39 -10.31
N GLU A 82 -5.59 13.18 -9.84
CA GLU A 82 -4.43 13.63 -10.61
C GLU A 82 -3.54 12.44 -11.02
N TYR A 83 -3.32 11.51 -10.09
CA TYR A 83 -2.59 10.28 -10.35
C TYR A 83 -3.25 9.47 -11.46
N ARG A 84 -4.57 9.24 -11.39
CA ARG A 84 -5.33 8.54 -12.44
C ARG A 84 -5.22 9.27 -13.77
N ALA A 85 -5.44 10.57 -13.80
CA ALA A 85 -5.38 11.34 -15.05
C ALA A 85 -4.01 11.21 -15.73
N ARG A 86 -2.92 11.20 -14.94
CA ARG A 86 -1.54 11.11 -15.43
C ARG A 86 -1.13 9.70 -15.86
N PHE A 87 -1.59 8.67 -15.16
CA PHE A 87 -1.07 7.30 -15.31
C PHE A 87 -2.08 6.28 -15.83
N SER A 88 -3.35 6.65 -16.03
CA SER A 88 -4.33 5.71 -16.61
C SER A 88 -3.89 5.25 -18.01
N CYS A 89 -3.88 3.93 -18.19
CA CYS A 89 -3.52 3.28 -19.46
C CYS A 89 -4.46 3.66 -20.61
N ARG A 90 -5.68 4.12 -20.30
CA ARG A 90 -6.76 4.35 -21.27
C ARG A 90 -6.57 5.53 -22.22
N GLY A 91 -5.44 6.25 -22.14
CA GLY A 91 -5.09 7.37 -23.03
C GLY A 91 -3.76 7.26 -23.78
N ARG A 92 -3.03 6.13 -23.71
CA ARG A 92 -1.73 5.93 -24.40
C ARG A 92 -1.77 4.91 -25.55
N GLN A 93 -2.89 4.84 -26.26
CA GLN A 93 -2.97 4.22 -27.59
C GLN A 93 -3.37 5.29 -28.60
N GLN A 94 -2.43 6.15 -29.00
CA GLN A 94 -2.34 6.79 -30.33
C GLN A 94 -0.92 7.38 -30.45
N VAL A 95 0.00 6.60 -31.02
CA VAL A 95 0.97 6.99 -32.08
C VAL A 95 1.58 5.71 -32.63
#